data_AF-A0A964JFI3-F1
#
_entry.id   AF-A0A964JFI3-F1
#
_cell.length_a   1.000
_cell.length_b   1.000
_cell.length_c   1.000
_cell.angle_alpha   90.00
_cell.angle_beta   90.00
_cell.angle_gamma   90.00
#
_symmetry.space_group_name_H-M   'P 1'
#
loop_
_entity.id
_entity.type
_entity.pdbx_description
1 polymer ?
#
loop_
_entity_poly.entity_id
_entity_poly.type
_entity_poly.pdbx_seq_one_letter_code
_entity_poly.pdbx_strand_id
1 'polypeptide(L)'
;MHREQQVNRLHTYRKLLGSLVLEFGLLFSSGCATEYFVDKGHVDGIGGISFEIKPPYLNEKKTFNLRVENLSPWQLQQISDAMPFIAAFTNAQLGNGISTALLPASEIKVRSIRDIENLNSDTFLAVKTIQNWQIMAQQIQFNIDYFYTGQDGHFVYYRDNYVFKLKNHKWVFEKHAKTEPEGVLTCEKSPHGWRVCMPLNRAK
;
A
#
# COMPACT_ATOMS: atom_id res chain seq x y z
N MET A 1 47.74 -43.50 -50.72
CA MET A 1 48.15 -42.29 -49.98
C MET A 1 47.03 -41.90 -49.01
N HIS A 2 46.79 -42.74 -48.00
CA HIS A 2 45.57 -42.72 -47.17
C HIS A 2 45.87 -42.60 -45.66
N ARG A 3 47.06 -42.13 -45.29
CA ARG A 3 47.56 -42.11 -43.91
C ARG A 3 47.90 -40.71 -43.37
N GLU A 4 47.76 -39.65 -44.18
CA GLU A 4 48.08 -38.27 -43.76
C GLU A 4 46.84 -37.43 -43.38
N GLN A 5 45.62 -37.87 -43.71
CA GLN A 5 44.39 -37.18 -43.30
C GLN A 5 43.90 -37.51 -41.88
N GLN A 6 44.50 -38.49 -41.20
CA GLN A 6 44.08 -38.87 -39.83
C GLN A 6 44.84 -38.17 -38.71
N VAL A 7 45.98 -37.51 -39.00
CA VAL A 7 46.79 -36.85 -37.96
C VAL A 7 46.32 -35.40 -37.70
N ASN A 8 45.73 -34.73 -38.69
CA ASN A 8 45.23 -33.36 -38.55
C ASN A 8 43.81 -33.23 -37.94
N ARG A 9 43.06 -34.32 -37.75
CA ARG A 9 41.78 -34.28 -37.01
C ARG A 9 41.94 -34.49 -35.50
N LEU A 10 43.03 -35.09 -35.06
CA LEU A 10 43.26 -35.40 -33.64
C LEU A 10 43.83 -34.20 -32.85
N HIS A 11 44.46 -33.24 -33.53
CA HIS A 11 44.98 -32.02 -32.88
C HIS A 11 43.96 -30.88 -32.77
N THR A 12 42.93 -30.84 -33.61
CA THR A 12 41.89 -29.80 -33.54
C THR A 12 40.84 -30.09 -32.46
N TYR A 13 40.61 -31.37 -32.11
CA TYR A 13 39.70 -31.72 -31.01
C TYR A 13 40.33 -31.55 -29.61
N ARG A 14 41.66 -31.58 -29.50
CA ARG A 14 42.35 -31.45 -28.19
C ARG A 14 42.53 -30.00 -27.73
N LYS A 15 42.33 -29.01 -28.62
CA LYS A 15 42.26 -27.58 -28.26
C LYS A 15 40.84 -27.06 -27.99
N LEU A 16 39.80 -27.81 -28.35
CA LEU A 16 38.41 -27.48 -28.03
C LEU A 16 37.91 -28.10 -26.71
N LEU A 17 38.61 -29.11 -26.18
CA LEU A 17 38.32 -29.72 -24.87
C LEU A 17 39.09 -29.09 -23.70
N GLY A 18 40.10 -28.26 -23.97
CA GLY A 18 40.90 -27.57 -22.95
C GLY A 18 40.39 -26.18 -22.54
N SER A 19 39.35 -25.67 -23.21
CA SER A 19 38.73 -24.38 -22.89
C SER A 19 37.28 -24.51 -22.43
N LEU A 20 36.81 -25.73 -22.18
CA LEU A 20 35.42 -26.02 -21.79
C LEU A 20 35.27 -26.47 -20.33
N VAL A 21 36.35 -26.43 -19.54
CA VAL A 21 36.35 -26.85 -18.12
C VAL A 21 36.62 -25.68 -17.16
N LEU A 22 36.75 -24.45 -17.67
CA LEU A 22 36.94 -23.23 -16.86
C LEU A 22 35.80 -22.21 -16.96
N GLU A 23 34.71 -22.53 -17.67
CA GLU A 23 33.53 -21.66 -17.78
C GLU A 23 32.23 -22.24 -17.20
N PHE A 24 32.25 -23.46 -16.65
CA PHE A 24 31.11 -24.05 -15.93
C PHE A 24 31.24 -24.01 -14.40
N GLY A 25 32.26 -23.32 -13.87
CA GLY A 25 32.52 -23.15 -12.43
C GLY A 25 31.88 -21.92 -11.79
N LEU A 26 31.04 -21.17 -12.51
CA LEU A 26 30.42 -19.91 -12.03
C LEU A 26 28.91 -19.82 -12.31
N LEU A 27 28.20 -20.96 -12.37
CA LEU A 27 26.72 -20.97 -12.48
C LEU A 27 26.01 -21.49 -11.22
N PHE A 28 26.74 -21.55 -10.09
CA PHE A 28 26.12 -21.62 -8.77
C PHE A 28 26.18 -20.25 -8.10
N SER A 29 25.57 -19.25 -8.72
CA SER A 29 25.04 -18.11 -7.95
C SER A 29 23.81 -18.60 -7.18
N SER A 30 24.07 -19.32 -6.10
CA SER A 30 23.19 -19.36 -4.95
C SER A 30 22.92 -17.92 -4.52
N GLY A 31 21.67 -17.47 -4.58
CA GLY A 31 21.26 -16.21 -3.95
C GLY A 31 20.58 -15.19 -4.86
N CYS A 32 19.46 -15.56 -5.46
CA CYS A 32 18.25 -14.76 -5.38
C CYS A 32 17.08 -15.68 -5.74
N ALA A 33 16.77 -16.61 -4.84
CA ALA A 33 15.38 -16.72 -4.51
C ALA A 33 15.01 -15.29 -4.11
N THR A 34 14.23 -14.60 -4.94
CA THR A 34 13.42 -13.52 -4.42
C THR A 34 12.66 -14.20 -3.30
N GLU A 35 13.16 -14.02 -2.08
CA GLU A 35 12.39 -14.29 -0.90
C GLU A 35 11.17 -13.43 -1.16
N TYR A 36 10.11 -14.09 -1.62
CA TYR A 36 8.79 -13.50 -1.64
C TYR A 36 8.68 -13.00 -0.21
N PHE A 37 8.82 -11.69 -0.02
CA PHE A 37 8.34 -11.01 1.16
C PHE A 37 6.82 -11.21 1.08
N VAL A 38 6.39 -12.44 1.38
CA VAL A 38 5.09 -12.70 1.93
C VAL A 38 5.17 -11.94 3.23
N ASP A 39 4.74 -10.68 3.19
CA ASP A 39 4.55 -9.89 4.39
C ASP A 39 3.65 -10.76 5.28
N LYS A 40 4.23 -11.41 6.29
CA LYS A 40 3.47 -12.30 7.19
C LYS A 40 2.73 -11.49 8.26
N GLY A 41 2.72 -10.16 8.11
CA GLY A 41 2.46 -9.22 9.17
C GLY A 41 3.73 -8.99 9.98
N HIS A 42 4.27 -7.77 9.89
CA HIS A 42 5.16 -7.25 10.93
C HIS A 42 4.30 -6.78 12.12
N VAL A 43 4.82 -6.82 13.35
CA VAL A 43 4.22 -6.12 14.49
C VAL A 43 5.01 -4.84 14.68
N ASP A 44 4.36 -3.67 14.60
CA ASP A 44 5.03 -2.40 14.88
C ASP A 44 4.65 -1.87 16.27
N GLY A 45 5.64 -1.43 17.05
CA GLY A 45 5.46 -0.85 18.37
C GLY A 45 5.54 0.67 18.32
N ILE A 46 4.45 1.36 18.68
CA ILE A 46 4.38 2.82 18.72
C ILE A 46 3.83 3.24 20.09
N GLY A 47 4.60 4.05 20.83
CA GLY A 47 4.18 4.51 22.16
C GLY A 47 3.91 3.38 23.17
N GLY A 48 4.56 2.22 23.00
CA GLY A 48 4.32 1.01 23.80
C GLY A 48 3.09 0.19 23.39
N ILE A 49 2.35 0.63 22.37
CA ILE A 49 1.20 -0.09 21.80
C ILE A 49 1.62 -0.88 20.58
N SER A 50 1.16 -2.13 20.51
CA SER A 50 1.39 -3.04 19.39
C SER A 50 0.36 -2.79 18.29
N PHE A 51 0.82 -2.66 17.05
CA PHE A 51 0.00 -2.54 15.86
C PHE A 51 0.28 -3.71 14.91
N GLU A 52 -0.74 -4.56 14.73
CA GLU A 52 -0.70 -5.75 13.89
C GLU A 52 -1.82 -5.70 12.85
N ILE A 53 -1.47 -5.78 11.57
CA ILE A 53 -2.41 -6.02 10.48
C ILE A 53 -2.06 -7.37 9.86
N LYS A 54 -3.08 -8.20 9.65
CA LYS A 54 -2.96 -9.53 9.06
C LYS A 54 -3.39 -9.50 7.59
N PRO A 55 -2.96 -10.49 6.78
CA PRO A 55 -3.53 -10.69 5.45
C PRO A 55 -5.06 -10.64 5.47
N PRO A 56 -5.73 -10.08 4.43
CA PRO A 56 -5.17 -9.57 3.18
C PRO A 56 -4.74 -8.09 3.19
N TYR A 57 -4.87 -7.36 4.31
CA TYR A 57 -4.78 -5.88 4.35
C TYR A 57 -3.38 -5.34 4.69
N LEU A 58 -2.34 -6.07 4.31
CA LEU A 58 -0.98 -5.74 4.72
C LEU A 58 -0.48 -4.45 4.06
N ASN A 59 -0.99 -4.14 2.86
CA ASN A 59 -0.64 -2.95 2.10
C ASN A 59 -1.04 -1.66 2.84
N GLU A 60 -2.14 -1.71 3.59
CA GLU A 60 -2.63 -0.58 4.36
C GLU A 60 -1.74 -0.26 5.56
N LYS A 61 -0.95 -1.21 6.08
CA LYS A 61 -0.20 -1.02 7.33
C LYS A 61 0.73 0.20 7.30
N LYS A 62 1.47 0.38 6.21
CA LYS A 62 2.43 1.49 6.06
C LYS A 62 1.75 2.84 5.84
N THR A 63 0.44 2.84 5.61
CA THR A 63 -0.32 4.06 5.34
C THR A 63 -0.71 4.79 6.63
N PHE A 64 -0.82 4.09 7.76
CA PHE A 64 -1.16 4.69 9.06
C PHE A 64 -0.04 5.60 9.55
N ASN A 65 -0.25 6.91 9.49
CA ASN A 65 0.71 7.90 9.95
C ASN A 65 0.56 8.15 11.46
N LEU A 66 1.08 7.24 12.27
CA LEU A 66 0.89 7.27 13.73
C LEU A 66 2.06 7.90 14.50
N ARG A 67 3.26 7.97 13.89
CA ARG A 67 4.48 8.47 14.56
C ARG A 67 4.63 9.98 14.51
N VAL A 68 3.95 10.63 13.57
CA VAL A 68 4.00 12.09 13.36
C VAL A 68 2.99 12.80 14.24
N GLU A 69 2.02 12.09 14.80
CA GLU A 69 0.93 12.66 15.57
C GLU A 69 1.19 12.52 17.08
N ASN A 70 0.96 13.58 17.85
CA ASN A 70 1.12 13.60 19.31
C ASN A 70 -0.02 12.84 20.02
N LEU A 71 -0.19 11.56 19.67
CA LEU A 71 -1.26 10.69 20.19
C LEU A 71 -0.87 10.12 21.55
N SER A 72 -1.80 10.15 22.50
CA SER A 72 -1.60 9.52 23.80
C SER A 72 -1.63 7.99 23.68
N PRO A 73 -1.07 7.24 24.65
CA PRO A 73 -1.13 5.78 24.66
C PRO A 73 -2.57 5.22 24.56
N TRP A 74 -3.53 5.88 25.22
CA TRP A 74 -4.94 5.52 25.14
C TRP A 74 -5.51 5.73 23.73
N GLN A 75 -5.14 6.81 23.05
CA GLN A 75 -5.55 7.06 21.66
C GLN A 75 -4.94 6.03 20.71
N LEU A 76 -3.65 5.71 20.89
CA LEU A 76 -2.96 4.67 20.12
C LEU A 76 -3.62 3.30 20.30
N GLN A 77 -4.04 2.94 21.53
CA GLN A 77 -4.78 1.70 21.77
C GLN A 77 -6.11 1.66 21.01
N GLN A 78 -6.90 2.73 21.05
CA GLN A 78 -8.17 2.81 20.31
C GLN A 78 -7.95 2.64 18.79
N ILE A 79 -6.89 3.25 18.24
CA ILE A 79 -6.55 3.07 16.82
C ILE A 79 -6.12 1.63 16.54
N SER A 80 -5.32 1.02 17.41
CA SER A 80 -4.89 -0.38 17.26
C SER A 80 -6.10 -1.32 17.20
N ASP A 81 -7.06 -1.14 18.11
CA ASP A 81 -8.30 -1.93 18.15
C ASP A 81 -9.16 -1.73 16.88
N ALA A 82 -9.14 -0.53 16.29
CA ALA A 82 -9.89 -0.18 15.09
C ALA A 82 -9.19 -0.56 13.78
N MET A 83 -7.88 -0.77 13.82
CA MET A 83 -7.02 -0.88 12.64
C MET A 83 -7.46 -1.97 11.64
N PRO A 84 -7.83 -3.20 12.06
CA PRO A 84 -8.32 -4.21 11.11
C PRO A 84 -9.58 -3.79 10.36
N PHE A 85 -10.47 -3.04 11.02
CA PHE A 85 -11.72 -2.55 10.42
C PHE A 85 -11.45 -1.41 9.44
N ILE A 86 -10.55 -0.49 9.79
CA ILE A 86 -10.14 0.61 8.92
C ILE A 86 -9.42 0.05 7.68
N ALA A 87 -8.54 -0.94 7.85
CA ALA A 87 -7.81 -1.57 6.75
C ALA A 87 -8.77 -2.32 5.81
N ALA A 88 -9.74 -3.06 6.36
CA ALA A 88 -10.77 -3.74 5.56
C ALA A 88 -11.65 -2.76 4.78
N PHE A 89 -12.10 -1.70 5.44
CA PHE A 89 -12.85 -0.63 4.80
C PHE A 89 -12.05 0.02 3.67
N THR A 90 -10.78 0.34 3.93
CA THR A 90 -9.90 0.99 2.97
C THR A 90 -9.69 0.12 1.73
N ASN A 91 -9.40 -1.17 1.91
CA ASN A 91 -9.25 -2.07 0.78
C ASN A 91 -10.55 -2.19 -0.04
N ALA A 92 -11.72 -2.19 0.62
CA ALA A 92 -13.01 -2.16 -0.08
C ALA A 92 -13.19 -0.88 -0.90
N GLN A 93 -12.76 0.28 -0.39
CA GLN A 93 -12.80 1.56 -1.12
C GLN A 93 -11.94 1.56 -2.39
N LEU A 94 -10.85 0.78 -2.43
CA LEU A 94 -9.98 0.68 -3.61
C LEU A 94 -10.60 -0.12 -4.77
N GLY A 95 -11.70 -0.83 -4.51
CA GLY A 95 -12.32 -1.75 -5.47
C GLY A 95 -11.69 -3.13 -5.49
N ASN A 96 -10.78 -3.44 -4.55
CA ASN A 96 -10.02 -4.69 -4.48
C ASN A 96 -10.83 -5.87 -3.88
N GLY A 97 -12.15 -5.87 -4.08
CA GLY A 97 -13.07 -6.97 -3.76
C GLY A 97 -12.84 -7.65 -2.42
N ILE A 98 -13.44 -7.15 -1.33
CA ILE A 98 -13.54 -7.90 -0.07
C ILE A 98 -14.97 -7.91 0.46
N SER A 99 -15.33 -9.07 1.00
CA SER A 99 -16.63 -9.50 1.51
C SER A 99 -17.41 -8.40 2.23
N THR A 100 -18.64 -8.20 1.77
CA THR A 100 -19.74 -7.45 2.41
C THR A 100 -19.97 -7.83 3.88
N ALA A 101 -19.33 -8.87 4.41
CA ALA A 101 -19.39 -9.27 5.82
C ALA A 101 -18.64 -8.33 6.80
N LEU A 102 -17.67 -7.53 6.33
CA LEU A 102 -16.91 -6.57 7.17
C LEU A 102 -17.42 -5.13 7.03
N LEU A 103 -18.17 -4.86 5.97
CA LEU A 103 -18.93 -3.63 5.84
C LEU A 103 -20.24 -3.86 6.59
N PRO A 104 -20.57 -3.06 7.61
CA PRO A 104 -21.90 -3.13 8.19
C PRO A 104 -22.92 -2.94 7.06
N ALA A 105 -24.09 -3.56 7.20
CA ALA A 105 -25.30 -3.11 6.51
C ALA A 105 -25.61 -1.70 7.02
N SER A 106 -24.84 -0.72 6.56
CA SER A 106 -25.02 0.69 6.86
C SER A 106 -25.91 1.21 5.74
N GLU A 107 -27.07 1.77 6.12
CA GLU A 107 -27.90 2.57 5.21
C GLU A 107 -27.14 3.80 4.67
N ILE A 108 -25.96 4.09 5.23
CA ILE A 108 -25.14 5.25 4.92
C ILE A 108 -24.22 4.92 3.75
N LYS A 109 -24.56 5.50 2.60
CA LYS A 109 -23.78 5.40 1.37
C LYS A 109 -22.39 6.02 1.57
N VAL A 110 -21.36 5.19 1.46
CA VAL A 110 -19.95 5.63 1.42
C VAL A 110 -19.68 6.30 0.07
N ARG A 111 -18.99 7.44 0.07
CA ARG A 111 -18.52 8.08 -1.16
C ARG A 111 -17.46 7.22 -1.85
N SER A 112 -17.67 6.95 -3.14
CA SER A 112 -16.71 6.26 -4.00
C SER A 112 -15.86 7.31 -4.74
N ILE A 113 -14.54 7.25 -4.55
CA ILE A 113 -13.60 8.12 -5.28
C ILE A 113 -13.65 7.83 -6.78
N ARG A 114 -13.82 6.56 -7.15
CA ARG A 114 -13.97 6.18 -8.55
C ARG A 114 -15.19 6.85 -9.17
N ASP A 115 -16.31 6.93 -8.44
CA ASP A 115 -17.52 7.57 -8.93
C ASP A 115 -17.36 9.10 -9.01
N ILE A 116 -16.75 9.71 -7.98
CA ILE A 116 -16.57 11.16 -7.88
C ILE A 116 -15.60 11.68 -8.95
N GLU A 117 -14.47 11.01 -9.13
CA GLU A 117 -13.43 11.41 -10.08
C GLU A 117 -13.59 10.71 -11.44
N ASN A 118 -14.71 10.01 -11.66
CA ASN A 118 -15.03 9.28 -12.89
C ASN A 118 -13.87 8.36 -13.37
N LEU A 119 -13.33 7.57 -12.45
CA LEU A 119 -12.21 6.67 -12.71
C LEU A 119 -12.71 5.33 -13.25
N ASN A 120 -12.09 4.86 -14.33
CA ASN A 120 -12.33 3.52 -14.84
C ASN A 120 -11.88 2.46 -13.82
N SER A 121 -12.44 1.26 -13.91
CA SER A 121 -12.10 0.14 -13.00
C SER A 121 -10.64 -0.29 -13.07
N ASP A 122 -9.99 -0.10 -14.22
CA ASP A 122 -8.58 -0.41 -14.47
C ASP A 122 -7.62 0.72 -14.06
N THR A 123 -8.15 1.91 -13.73
CA THR A 123 -7.33 3.01 -13.23
C THR A 123 -6.71 2.62 -11.90
N PHE A 124 -5.38 2.68 -11.84
CA PHE A 124 -4.62 2.45 -10.61
C PHE A 124 -5.09 3.42 -9.53
N LEU A 125 -5.43 2.90 -8.36
CA LEU A 125 -5.85 3.66 -7.19
C LEU A 125 -5.27 2.99 -5.95
N ALA A 126 -4.63 3.77 -5.08
CA ALA A 126 -4.04 3.28 -3.85
C ALA A 126 -4.14 4.32 -2.73
N VAL A 127 -3.93 3.87 -1.50
CA VAL A 127 -3.80 4.76 -0.35
C VAL A 127 -2.35 5.19 -0.18
N LYS A 128 -2.15 6.50 -0.06
CA LYS A 128 -0.87 7.12 0.28
C LYS A 128 -0.69 7.16 1.80
N THR A 129 -1.68 7.67 2.53
CA THR A 129 -1.60 7.80 3.98
C THR A 129 -2.96 7.93 4.64
N ILE A 130 -3.07 7.49 5.89
CA ILE A 130 -4.20 7.67 6.80
C ILE A 130 -3.69 8.50 7.97
N GLN A 131 -4.29 9.67 8.19
CA GLN A 131 -3.73 10.73 9.05
C GLN A 131 -4.83 11.63 9.62
N ASN A 132 -4.42 12.66 10.36
CA ASN A 132 -5.27 13.63 11.04
C ASN A 132 -6.22 12.93 12.03
N TRP A 133 -5.66 12.09 12.88
CA TRP A 133 -6.42 11.29 13.83
C TRP A 133 -7.07 12.17 14.90
N GLN A 134 -8.37 12.05 15.05
CA GLN A 134 -9.16 12.65 16.13
C GLN A 134 -9.88 11.54 16.88
N ILE A 135 -9.41 11.27 18.09
CA ILE A 135 -9.80 10.08 18.87
C ILE A 135 -10.61 10.50 20.10
N MET A 136 -11.82 9.97 20.19
CA MET A 136 -12.75 10.07 21.32
C MET A 136 -13.17 8.67 21.75
N ALA A 137 -13.82 8.54 22.92
CA ALA A 137 -14.01 7.26 23.60
C ALA A 137 -14.70 6.14 22.81
N GLN A 138 -15.51 6.50 21.81
CA GLN A 138 -16.20 5.54 20.93
C GLN A 138 -16.19 5.99 19.48
N GLN A 139 -15.35 6.97 19.13
CA GLN A 139 -15.34 7.57 17.81
C GLN A 139 -13.91 7.90 17.38
N ILE A 140 -13.59 7.55 16.14
CA ILE A 140 -12.30 7.82 15.50
C ILE A 140 -12.60 8.53 14.20
N GLN A 141 -12.16 9.78 14.09
CA GLN A 141 -12.18 10.51 12.83
C GLN A 141 -10.77 10.60 12.26
N PHE A 142 -10.66 10.46 10.95
CA PHE A 142 -9.39 10.52 10.23
C PHE A 142 -9.61 10.89 8.76
N ASN A 143 -8.53 11.25 8.09
CA ASN A 143 -8.47 11.43 6.65
C ASN A 143 -7.75 10.26 5.99
N ILE A 144 -8.16 9.94 4.76
CA ILE A 144 -7.37 9.08 3.86
C ILE A 144 -6.95 9.93 2.67
N ASP A 145 -5.64 9.94 2.40
CA ASP A 145 -5.06 10.46 1.17
C ASP A 145 -4.91 9.29 0.19
N TYR A 146 -5.62 9.39 -0.92
CA TYR A 146 -5.52 8.48 -2.05
C TYR A 146 -4.62 9.08 -3.13
N PHE A 147 -4.15 8.22 -4.01
CA PHE A 147 -3.54 8.63 -5.25
C PHE A 147 -3.87 7.68 -6.39
N TYR A 148 -4.01 8.23 -7.58
CA TYR A 148 -4.32 7.49 -8.80
C TYR A 148 -3.55 8.06 -9.99
N THR A 149 -3.44 7.28 -11.06
CA THR A 149 -2.83 7.73 -12.31
C THR A 149 -3.85 8.56 -13.10
N GLY A 150 -3.54 9.84 -13.30
CA GLY A 150 -4.32 10.76 -14.13
C GLY A 150 -4.21 10.43 -15.63
N GLN A 151 -5.05 11.08 -16.43
CA GLN A 151 -5.09 10.88 -17.88
C GLN A 151 -3.79 11.29 -18.60
N ASP A 152 -3.03 12.20 -17.99
CA ASP A 152 -1.72 12.68 -18.44
C ASP A 152 -0.56 11.77 -17.97
N GLY A 153 -0.86 10.69 -17.26
CA GLY A 153 0.13 9.79 -16.67
C GLY A 153 0.75 10.29 -15.36
N HIS A 154 0.37 11.47 -14.88
CA HIS A 154 0.84 11.99 -13.59
C HIS A 154 -0.04 11.50 -12.43
N PHE A 155 0.55 11.41 -11.23
CA PHE A 155 -0.22 11.05 -10.05
C PHE A 155 -1.09 12.22 -9.58
N VAL A 156 -2.38 11.97 -9.47
CA VAL A 156 -3.34 12.86 -8.81
C VAL A 156 -3.53 12.39 -7.38
N TYR A 157 -3.56 13.33 -6.44
CA TYR A 157 -3.80 13.06 -5.03
C TYR A 157 -5.18 13.55 -4.66
N TYR A 158 -5.90 12.79 -3.83
CA TYR A 158 -7.26 13.09 -3.42
C TYR A 158 -7.43 12.78 -1.94
N ARG A 159 -8.19 13.59 -1.20
CA ARG A 159 -8.46 13.36 0.21
C ARG A 159 -9.95 13.27 0.51
N ASP A 160 -10.28 12.28 1.32
CA ASP A 160 -11.57 12.21 1.97
C ASP A 160 -11.41 12.09 3.50
N ASN A 161 -12.54 12.13 4.20
CA ASN A 161 -12.66 12.14 5.64
C ASN A 161 -13.69 11.12 6.09
N TYR A 162 -13.38 10.39 7.15
CA TYR A 162 -14.16 9.27 7.64
C TYR A 162 -14.29 9.35 9.15
N VAL A 163 -15.45 8.92 9.63
CA VAL A 163 -15.75 8.77 11.06
C VAL A 163 -16.15 7.32 11.30
N PHE A 164 -15.39 6.66 12.16
CA PHE A 164 -15.68 5.33 12.66
C PHE A 164 -16.24 5.43 14.06
N LYS A 165 -17.20 4.57 14.38
CA LYS A 165 -17.82 4.47 15.71
C LYS A 165 -17.77 3.04 16.22
N LEU A 166 -17.54 2.89 17.52
CA LEU A 166 -17.63 1.61 18.19
C LEU A 166 -19.12 1.27 18.41
N LYS A 167 -19.60 0.19 17.77
CA LYS A 167 -20.96 -0.34 17.96
C LYS A 167 -20.87 -1.84 18.25
N ASN A 168 -21.45 -2.29 19.36
CA ASN A 168 -21.46 -3.70 19.76
C ASN A 168 -20.05 -4.35 19.71
N HIS A 169 -19.05 -3.65 20.25
CA HIS A 169 -17.64 -4.07 20.26
C HIS A 169 -16.97 -4.20 18.88
N LYS A 170 -17.56 -3.63 17.82
CA LYS A 170 -16.97 -3.56 16.49
C LYS A 170 -16.87 -2.12 16.02
N TRP A 171 -15.72 -1.77 15.44
CA TRP A 171 -15.55 -0.47 14.80
C TRP A 171 -16.21 -0.49 13.43
N VAL A 172 -17.07 0.50 13.18
CA VAL A 172 -17.84 0.58 11.95
C VAL A 172 -17.77 1.98 11.36
N PHE A 173 -17.75 2.10 10.04
CA PHE A 173 -17.96 3.38 9.38
C PHE A 173 -19.33 3.93 9.80
N GLU A 174 -19.33 5.12 10.38
CA GLU A 174 -20.55 5.84 10.78
C GLU A 174 -20.94 6.85 9.71
N LYS A 175 -20.03 7.71 9.29
CA LYS A 175 -20.31 8.79 8.33
C LYS A 175 -19.02 9.40 7.82
N HIS A 176 -19.15 10.27 6.82
CA HIS A 176 -18.11 11.24 6.53
C HIS A 176 -18.14 12.40 7.53
N ALA A 177 -16.98 12.94 7.89
CA ALA A 177 -16.87 14.08 8.81
C ALA A 177 -17.42 15.38 8.19
N LYS A 178 -17.29 15.52 6.87
CA LYS A 178 -17.77 16.64 6.06
C LYS A 178 -18.75 16.13 4.98
N THR A 179 -19.69 17.00 4.62
CA THR A 179 -20.70 16.74 3.57
C THR A 179 -20.05 16.43 2.22
N GLU A 180 -18.98 17.15 1.90
CA GLU A 180 -18.16 16.96 0.70
C GLU A 180 -16.79 16.38 1.07
N PRO A 181 -16.12 15.68 0.13
CA PRO A 181 -14.73 15.32 0.29
C PRO A 181 -13.86 16.58 0.38
N GLU A 182 -12.62 16.43 0.87
CA GLU A 182 -11.65 17.53 0.75
C GLU A 182 -11.17 17.72 -0.69
N GLY A 183 -11.28 16.65 -1.50
CA GLY A 183 -11.09 16.70 -2.94
C GLY A 183 -9.64 16.54 -3.36
N VAL A 184 -9.36 16.96 -4.59
CA VAL A 184 -8.03 16.90 -5.19
C VAL A 184 -7.04 17.74 -4.38
N LEU A 185 -5.86 17.21 -4.13
CA LEU A 185 -4.78 17.87 -3.39
C LEU A 185 -3.72 18.40 -4.34
N THR A 186 -3.22 19.60 -4.04
CA THR A 186 -1.97 20.12 -4.60
C THR A 186 -0.83 19.74 -3.67
N CYS A 187 0.17 19.06 -4.22
CA CYS A 187 1.31 18.57 -3.45
C CYS A 187 2.59 19.31 -3.85
N GLU A 188 3.11 20.13 -2.94
CA GLU A 188 4.35 20.86 -3.15
C GLU A 188 5.52 20.18 -2.44
N LYS A 189 6.69 20.21 -3.08
CA LYS A 189 7.92 19.74 -2.44
C LYS A 189 8.44 20.86 -1.54
N SER A 190 8.42 20.63 -0.24
CA SER A 190 9.05 21.51 0.74
C SER A 190 10.56 21.65 0.47
N PRO A 191 11.20 22.73 0.97
CA PRO A 191 12.65 22.91 0.87
C PRO A 191 13.47 21.75 1.45
N HIS A 192 12.89 20.99 2.39
CA HIS A 192 13.50 19.83 3.05
C HIS A 192 13.27 18.52 2.28
N GLY A 193 12.72 18.59 1.07
CA GLY A 193 12.48 17.44 0.21
C GLY A 193 11.18 16.68 0.44
N TRP A 194 10.45 16.96 1.53
CA TRP A 194 9.14 16.36 1.83
C TRP A 194 8.06 16.91 0.93
N ARG A 195 7.13 16.06 0.47
CA ARG A 195 5.98 16.50 -0.34
C ARG A 195 4.77 16.72 0.58
N VAL A 196 4.32 17.96 0.70
CA VAL A 196 3.18 18.37 1.54
C VAL A 196 1.98 18.58 0.62
N CYS A 197 0.85 17.97 0.96
CA CYS A 197 -0.36 18.00 0.15
C CYS A 197 -1.48 18.77 0.86
N MET A 198 -2.02 19.79 0.20
CA MET A 198 -3.14 20.59 0.68
C MET A 198 -4.31 20.53 -0.30
N PRO A 199 -5.58 20.63 0.15
CA PRO A 199 -6.73 20.68 -0.74
C PRO A 199 -6.57 21.80 -1.77
N LEU A 200 -6.84 21.49 -3.03
CA LEU A 200 -6.88 22.47 -4.10
C LEU A 200 -8.10 23.36 -3.84
N ASN A 201 -7.89 24.61 -3.42
CA ASN A 201 -8.94 25.60 -3.35
C ASN A 201 -9.41 25.94 -4.77
N ARG A 202 -10.39 25.20 -5.28
CA ARG A 202 -11.12 25.64 -6.48
C ARG A 202 -11.95 26.85 -6.03
N ALA A 203 -11.59 28.04 -6.52
CA ALA A 203 -12.45 29.21 -6.38
C ALA A 203 -13.84 28.81 -6.93
N LYS A 204 -14.88 29.03 -6.13
CA LYS A 204 -16.27 28.81 -6.51
C LYS A 204 -16.68 29.74 -7.63
#